data_AF-A0AAX3WLH1-F1
#
_entry.id   AF-A0AAX3WLH1-F1
#
_cell.length_a   1.000
_cell.length_b   1.000
_cell.length_c   1.000
_cell.angle_alpha   90.00
_cell.angle_beta   90.00
_cell.angle_gamma   90.00
#
_symmetry.space_group_name_H-M   'P 1'
#
loop_
_entity.id
_entity.type
_entity.pdbx_description
1 polymer ?
#
loop_
_entity_poly.entity_id
_entity_poly.type
_entity_poly.pdbx_seq_one_letter_code
_entity_poly.pdbx_strand_id
1 'polypeptide(L)'
;MTHRPLGARRRRLVLEVPVDEPDGFGGRLRRYVAGPMLWGSLESLGSAAAPRGGRTDRPGLYRVGLRYRPGVTPAMRFADGPRRFAIRAADDPDGRRRDLICEVEEVIEEASP
;
A
#
# COMPACT_ATOMS: atom_id res chain seq x y z
N MET A 1 4.20 -1.13 24.05
CA MET A 1 4.54 0.26 23.67
C MET A 1 5.56 0.21 22.54
N THR A 2 5.10 0.23 21.28
CA THR A 2 5.99 0.35 20.11
C THR A 2 6.33 1.82 19.93
N HIS A 3 7.42 2.27 20.55
CA HIS A 3 7.95 3.60 20.33
C HIS A 3 8.44 3.71 18.88
N ARG A 4 7.61 4.25 17.99
CA ARG A 4 8.00 4.46 16.59
C ARG A 4 9.09 5.54 16.57
N PRO A 5 10.30 5.26 16.06
CA PRO A 5 11.40 6.21 16.11
C PRO A 5 11.03 7.51 15.39
N LEU A 6 11.43 8.63 15.99
CA LEU A 6 11.26 9.97 15.44
C LEU A 6 12.01 10.04 14.10
N GLY A 7 11.27 10.12 12.99
CA GLY A 7 11.83 10.08 11.64
C GLY A 7 11.53 8.81 10.84
N ALA A 8 10.70 7.88 11.34
CA ALA A 8 10.27 6.71 10.55
C ALA A 8 9.53 7.09 9.24
N ARG A 9 8.87 8.26 9.20
CA ARG A 9 8.08 8.73 8.06
C ARG A 9 8.88 9.50 7.01
N ARG A 10 9.93 8.89 6.46
CA ARG A 10 10.80 9.50 5.42
C ARG A 10 10.50 9.04 3.99
N ARG A 11 9.54 8.13 3.80
CA ARG A 11 9.14 7.66 2.46
C ARG A 11 8.03 8.56 1.92
N ARG A 12 8.15 8.95 0.65
CA ARG A 12 7.08 9.59 -0.12
C ARG A 12 6.28 8.50 -0.82
N LEU A 13 5.01 8.39 -0.48
CA LEU A 13 4.09 7.42 -1.05
C LEU A 13 2.95 8.18 -1.74
N VAL A 14 2.60 7.81 -2.96
CA VAL A 14 1.40 8.33 -3.62
C VAL A 14 0.23 7.41 -3.28
N LEU A 15 -0.87 7.95 -2.79
CA LEU A 15 -2.11 7.19 -2.61
C LEU A 15 -2.86 7.19 -3.94
N GLU A 16 -2.85 6.07 -4.64
CA GLU A 16 -3.61 5.90 -5.88
C GLU A 16 -5.05 5.49 -5.57
N VAL A 17 -5.99 6.16 -6.22
CA VAL A 17 -7.43 6.01 -5.98
C VAL A 17 -8.04 5.19 -7.13
N PRO A 18 -8.89 4.19 -6.84
CA PRO A 18 -9.56 3.43 -7.87
C PRO A 18 -10.60 4.28 -8.60
N VAL A 19 -10.61 4.18 -9.92
CA VAL A 19 -11.63 4.74 -10.81
C VAL A 19 -12.17 3.59 -11.64
N ASP A 20 -13.46 3.30 -11.47
CA ASP A 20 -14.14 2.27 -12.23
C ASP A 20 -14.74 2.91 -13.49
N GLU A 21 -14.23 2.52 -14.66
CA GLU A 21 -14.81 2.90 -15.95
C GLU A 21 -15.58 1.70 -16.55
N PRO A 22 -16.78 1.93 -17.09
CA PRO A 22 -17.48 0.89 -17.83
C PRO A 22 -16.70 0.54 -19.10
N ASP A 23 -16.49 -0.74 -19.36
CA ASP A 23 -15.72 -1.20 -20.52
C ASP A 23 -16.54 -1.27 -21.82
N GLY A 24 -17.83 -0.93 -21.76
CA GLY A 24 -18.75 -1.00 -22.91
C GLY A 24 -19.26 -2.40 -23.26
N PHE A 25 -18.75 -3.46 -22.60
CA PHE A 25 -19.13 -4.86 -22.83
C PHE A 25 -19.74 -5.54 -21.60
N GLY A 26 -20.02 -4.77 -20.55
CA GLY A 26 -20.67 -5.24 -19.31
C GLY A 26 -19.69 -5.60 -18.20
N GLY A 27 -18.38 -5.41 -18.40
CA GLY A 27 -17.38 -5.45 -17.35
C GLY A 27 -17.02 -4.05 -16.84
N ARG A 28 -16.13 -4.01 -15.85
CA ARG A 28 -15.60 -2.77 -15.27
C ARG A 28 -14.09 -2.79 -15.34
N LEU A 29 -13.52 -1.79 -15.97
CA LEU A 29 -12.08 -1.54 -15.95
C LEU A 29 -11.77 -0.69 -14.72
N ARG A 30 -11.10 -1.29 -13.75
CA ARG A 30 -10.55 -0.59 -12.58
C ARG A 30 -9.22 0.03 -12.97
N ARG A 31 -9.18 1.35 -13.10
CA ARG A 31 -7.93 2.12 -13.19
C ARG A 31 -7.58 2.71 -11.85
N TYR A 32 -6.31 3.04 -11.66
CA TYR A 32 -5.83 3.73 -10.47
C TYR A 32 -5.22 5.06 -10.87
N VAL A 33 -5.78 6.14 -10.35
CA VAL A 33 -5.29 7.50 -10.61
C VAL A 33 -4.44 7.97 -9.45
N ALA A 34 -3.36 8.70 -9.75
CA ALA A 34 -2.51 9.30 -8.73
C ALA A 34 -3.32 10.29 -7.90
N GLY A 35 -3.48 10.00 -6.61
CA GLY A 35 -4.08 10.91 -5.64
C GLY A 35 -3.01 11.68 -4.85
N PRO A 36 -3.25 11.98 -3.56
CA PRO A 36 -2.34 12.81 -2.77
C PRO A 36 -1.03 12.07 -2.45
N MET A 37 0.07 12.84 -2.45
CA MET A 37 1.36 12.37 -1.93
C MET A 37 1.40 12.48 -0.41
N LEU A 38 1.83 11.40 0.24
CA LEU A 38 1.84 11.21 1.67
C LEU A 38 3.24 10.85 2.16
N TRP A 39 3.54 11.27 3.39
CA TRP A 39 4.75 10.86 4.08
C TRP A 39 4.45 9.72 5.04
N GLY A 40 5.17 8.62 4.89
CA GLY A 40 4.96 7.41 5.67
C GLY A 40 6.24 6.62 5.93
N SER A 41 6.12 5.60 6.77
CA SER A 41 7.09 4.50 6.88
C SER A 41 6.60 3.33 6.05
N LEU A 42 7.54 2.52 5.54
CA LEU A 42 7.26 1.24 4.89
C LEU A 42 8.15 0.20 5.56
N GLU A 43 7.54 -0.74 6.26
CA GLU A 43 8.21 -1.80 7.00
C GLU A 43 7.83 -3.14 6.36
N SER A 44 8.80 -3.97 5.97
CA SER A 44 8.49 -5.32 5.49
C SER A 44 8.14 -6.20 6.69
N LEU A 45 7.02 -6.93 6.60
CA LEU A 45 6.61 -7.90 7.61
C LEU A 45 7.31 -9.26 7.42
N GLY A 46 8.21 -9.34 6.44
CA GLY A 46 8.93 -10.54 6.04
C GLY A 46 8.12 -11.38 5.06
N SER A 47 8.76 -11.78 3.95
CA SER A 47 8.39 -13.02 3.28
C SER A 47 8.96 -14.14 4.14
N ALA A 48 8.17 -15.19 4.43
CA ALA A 48 8.78 -16.44 4.85
C ALA A 48 9.91 -16.75 3.85
N ALA A 49 11.13 -16.90 4.36
CA ALA A 49 12.34 -16.97 3.56
C ALA A 49 12.17 -17.98 2.41
N ALA A 50 12.24 -17.51 1.17
CA ALA A 50 12.48 -18.40 0.04
C ALA A 50 14.01 -18.60 -0.07
N PRO A 51 14.51 -19.83 -0.27
CA PRO A 51 15.94 -20.10 -0.31
C PRO A 51 16.59 -19.40 -1.51
N ARG A 52 17.91 -19.18 -1.42
CA ARG A 52 18.77 -18.80 -2.54
C ARG A 52 18.40 -19.63 -3.78
N GLY A 53 17.88 -18.98 -4.82
CA GLY A 53 17.66 -19.57 -6.14
C GLY A 53 16.21 -19.99 -6.38
N GLY A 54 15.47 -19.16 -7.11
CA GLY A 54 14.13 -19.50 -7.60
C GLY A 54 13.13 -18.38 -7.35
N ARG A 55 12.70 -17.76 -8.45
CA ARG A 55 11.60 -16.80 -8.60
C ARG A 55 10.64 -16.77 -7.40
N THR A 56 10.76 -15.73 -6.56
CA THR A 56 9.86 -15.52 -5.42
C THR A 56 8.57 -14.90 -5.95
N ASP A 57 7.64 -15.73 -6.41
CA ASP A 57 6.31 -15.33 -6.89
C ASP A 57 5.31 -15.17 -5.73
N ARG A 58 5.78 -14.77 -4.54
CA ARG A 58 4.90 -14.48 -3.42
C ARG A 58 4.94 -12.98 -3.16
N PRO A 59 3.81 -12.27 -3.28
CA PRO A 59 3.76 -10.85 -2.98
C PRO A 59 4.16 -10.63 -1.52
N GLY A 60 5.14 -9.74 -1.30
CA GLY A 60 5.61 -9.43 0.04
C GLY A 60 4.54 -8.70 0.84
N LEU A 61 4.40 -9.06 2.12
CA LEU A 61 3.58 -8.31 3.07
C LEU A 61 4.39 -7.17 3.69
N TYR A 62 3.78 -6.00 3.74
CA TYR A 62 4.37 -4.78 4.28
C TYR A 62 3.38 -4.06 5.18
N ARG A 63 3.92 -3.17 6.01
CA ARG A 63 3.17 -2.28 6.87
C ARG A 63 3.54 -0.84 6.54
N VAL A 64 2.54 -0.04 6.20
CA VAL A 64 2.68 1.39 5.94
C VAL A 64 2.20 2.17 7.15
N GLY A 65 3.04 3.05 7.66
CA GLY A 65 2.71 3.92 8.79
C GLY A 65 2.61 5.38 8.37
N LEU A 66 1.42 5.97 8.38
CA LEU A 66 1.21 7.39 8.06
C LEU A 66 0.47 8.12 9.20
N ARG A 67 0.42 9.46 9.13
CA ARG A 67 -0.46 10.24 10.02
C ARG A 67 -1.90 9.86 9.74
N TYR A 68 -2.73 9.80 10.78
CA TYR A 68 -4.14 9.48 10.58
C TYR A 68 -4.77 10.44 9.57
N ARG A 69 -5.54 9.87 8.65
CA ARG A 69 -6.40 10.62 7.75
C ARG A 69 -7.64 9.79 7.40
N PRO A 70 -8.82 10.43 7.33
CA PRO A 70 -10.00 9.74 6.84
C PRO A 70 -9.88 9.47 5.33
N GLY A 71 -10.65 8.49 4.85
CA GLY A 71 -10.81 8.20 3.43
C GLY A 71 -9.75 7.27 2.83
N VAL A 72 -8.80 6.75 3.60
CA VAL A 72 -7.95 5.63 3.16
C VAL A 72 -8.77 4.35 3.25
N THR A 73 -8.92 3.63 2.15
CA THR A 73 -9.73 2.41 2.07
C THR A 73 -8.95 1.26 1.43
N PRO A 74 -9.34 -0.01 1.66
CA PRO A 74 -8.72 -1.17 1.01
C PRO A 74 -8.84 -1.19 -0.52
N ALA A 75 -9.73 -0.38 -1.11
CA ALA A 75 -9.85 -0.26 -2.56
C ALA A 75 -8.72 0.58 -3.18
N MET A 76 -7.94 1.30 -2.36
CA MET A 76 -6.81 2.13 -2.79
C MET A 76 -5.50 1.37 -2.73
N ARG A 77 -4.46 1.93 -3.34
CA ARG A 77 -3.10 1.38 -3.30
C ARG A 77 -2.07 2.48 -3.07
N PHE A 78 -0.94 2.13 -2.47
CA PHE A 78 0.21 3.03 -2.34
C PHE A 78 1.22 2.77 -3.45
N ALA A 79 1.80 3.85 -3.97
CA ALA A 79 2.89 3.80 -4.93
C ALA A 79 4.17 4.38 -4.32
N ASP A 80 5.25 3.60 -4.37
CA ASP A 80 6.63 4.01 -4.03
C ASP A 80 7.48 3.90 -5.29
N GLY A 81 7.49 4.96 -6.11
CA GLY A 81 8.15 4.96 -7.41
C GLY A 81 7.54 3.90 -8.36
N PRO A 82 8.28 2.86 -8.78
CA PRO A 82 7.76 1.79 -9.64
C PRO A 82 6.98 0.72 -8.87
N ARG A 83 7.11 0.67 -7.54
CA ARG A 83 6.48 -0.39 -6.72
C ARG A 83 5.04 -0.01 -6.37
N ARG A 84 4.15 -1.00 -6.35
CA ARG A 84 2.74 -0.83 -5.99
C ARG A 84 2.37 -1.71 -4.81
N PHE A 85 1.59 -1.17 -3.88
CA PHE A 85 1.18 -1.84 -2.66
C PHE A 85 -0.33 -1.72 -2.48
N ALA A 86 -1.06 -2.81 -2.68
CA ALA A 86 -2.50 -2.86 -2.44
C ALA A 86 -2.80 -2.81 -0.94
N ILE A 87 -3.76 -1.99 -0.54
CA ILE A 87 -4.15 -1.88 0.87
C ILE A 87 -5.04 -3.07 1.23
N ARG A 88 -4.61 -3.89 2.18
CA ARG A 88 -5.38 -5.03 2.70
C ARG A 88 -6.26 -4.60 3.87
N ALA A 89 -5.68 -3.82 4.78
CA ALA A 89 -6.33 -3.31 5.97
C ALA A 89 -5.77 -1.93 6.33
N ALA A 90 -6.56 -1.13 7.03
CA ALA A 90 -6.17 0.19 7.51
C ALA A 90 -6.79 0.41 8.90
N ASP A 91 -5.94 0.44 9.92
CA ASP A 91 -6.36 0.45 11.32
C ASP A 91 -5.69 1.60 12.10
N ASP A 92 -6.43 2.14 13.06
CA ASP A 92 -5.94 3.10 14.06
C ASP A 92 -5.76 2.35 15.39
N PRO A 93 -4.56 1.82 15.68
CA PRO A 93 -4.35 0.92 16.82
C PRO A 93 -4.63 1.59 18.17
N ASP A 94 -4.46 2.91 18.25
CA ASP A 94 -4.68 3.68 19.49
C ASP A 94 -6.10 4.24 19.57
N GLY A 95 -6.90 4.17 18.49
CA GLY A 95 -8.23 4.76 18.37
C GLY A 95 -8.28 6.29 18.53
N ARG A 96 -7.11 6.94 18.62
CA ARG A 96 -6.94 8.36 18.94
C ARG A 96 -6.85 9.24 17.70
N ARG A 97 -6.97 8.66 16.50
CA ARG A 97 -6.88 9.34 15.20
C ARG A 97 -5.58 10.12 15.04
N ARG A 98 -4.48 9.53 15.51
CA ARG A 98 -3.12 10.12 15.41
C ARG A 98 -2.29 9.44 14.33
N ASP A 99 -2.38 8.12 14.29
CA ASP A 99 -1.62 7.27 13.40
C ASP A 99 -2.59 6.37 12.63
N LEU A 100 -2.27 6.12 11.37
CA LEU A 100 -2.92 5.07 10.59
C LEU A 100 -1.85 4.05 10.22
N ILE A 101 -2.14 2.79 10.50
CA ILE A 101 -1.32 1.65 10.12
C ILE A 101 -2.09 0.90 9.04
N CYS A 102 -1.49 0.81 7.86
CA CYS A 102 -2.05 0.03 6.77
C CYS A 102 -1.22 -1.24 6.59
N GLU A 103 -1.89 -2.38 6.53
CA GLU A 103 -1.28 -3.61 6.05
C GLU A 103 -1.44 -3.64 4.54
N VAL A 104 -0.34 -3.84 3.83
CA VAL A 104 -0.29 -3.72 2.39
C VAL A 104 0.47 -4.88 1.79
N GLU A 105 0.07 -5.25 0.59
CA GLU A 105 0.64 -6.35 -0.17
C GLU A 105 1.25 -5.78 -1.45
N GLU A 106 2.50 -6.13 -1.73
CA GLU A 106 3.16 -5.68 -2.96
C GLU A 106 2.53 -6.36 -4.17
N VAL A 107 2.00 -5.55 -5.09
CA VAL A 107 1.43 -6.03 -6.34
C VAL A 107 2.50 -5.88 -7.41
N ILE A 108 2.85 -7.00 -8.02
CA ILE A 108 3.63 -7.02 -9.25
C ILE A 108 2.63 -6.71 -10.36
N GLU A 109 2.52 -5.44 -10.77
CA GLU A 109 1.85 -5.15 -12.04
C GLU A 109 2.74 -5.73 -13.13
N GLU A 110 2.31 -6.82 -13.75
CA GLU A 110 2.87 -7.24 -15.03
C GLU A 110 2.56 -6.10 -16.00
N ALA A 111 3.59 -5.32 -16.35
CA ALA A 111 3.47 -4.29 -17.36
C ALA A 111 2.95 -4.97 -18.63
N SER A 112 1.66 -4.74 -18.94
CA SER A 112 1.08 -5.18 -20.20
C SER A 112 1.84 -4.44 -21.32
N PRO A 113 2.47 -5.16 -22.25
CA PRO A 113 3.37 -4.60 -23.27
C PRO A 113 2.65 -3.71 -24.29
#